data_AF-A0A7S3I5Q9-F1
#
_entry.id   AF-A0A7S3I5Q9-F1
#
_cell.length_a   1.000
_cell.length_b   1.000
_cell.length_c   1.000
_cell.angle_alpha   90.00
_cell.angle_beta   90.00
_cell.angle_gamma   90.00
#
_symmetry.space_group_name_H-M   'P 1'
#
loop_
_entity.id
_entity.type
_entity.pdbx_description
1 polymer ?
#
loop_
_entity_poly.entity_id
_entity_poly.type
_entity_poly.pdbx_seq_one_letter_code
_entity_poly.pdbx_strand_id
1 'polypeptide(L)'
;KFGMKQAVFLAILISISALLTGFANAASLQENKNSTQAEKPKKQLKLEMVVELSRHGERSSKANFKNLTIGNSFDVNAKELTKVGAESHHSIGKALRKEFMEEGLLNTKKYDPSEVYVQSTYKHRTIHSANSQLDGLFGKDLSWPPKNHTNYHINYVPLKEDGMMMMTNETCLRLSETFKAVKADPKTKEMYERNKDFLEPRIYKILREKSGLVNANEADLVDLANFIDWTMRDGREVNLGLTPQ
;
A
#
# COMPACT_ATOMS: atom_id res chain seq x y z
N LYS A 1 3.18 -24.97 -27.12
CA LYS A 1 3.04 -25.37 -25.70
C LYS A 1 3.17 -24.12 -24.84
N PHE A 2 2.05 -23.45 -24.60
CA PHE A 2 1.95 -22.20 -23.84
C PHE A 2 1.64 -22.56 -22.38
N GLY A 3 2.46 -22.05 -21.46
CA GLY A 3 2.47 -22.45 -20.06
C GLY A 3 1.42 -21.74 -19.21
N MET A 4 0.72 -22.53 -18.42
CA MET A 4 -0.35 -22.21 -17.45
C MET A 4 -0.03 -21.11 -16.42
N LYS A 5 1.21 -20.59 -16.38
CA LYS A 5 1.64 -19.50 -15.50
C LYS A 5 1.18 -18.10 -15.95
N GLN A 6 0.84 -17.91 -17.23
CA GLN A 6 0.33 -16.62 -17.73
C GLN A 6 -1.21 -16.49 -17.64
N ALA A 7 -1.93 -17.60 -17.47
CA ALA A 7 -3.40 -17.57 -17.40
C ALA A 7 -3.94 -17.05 -16.05
N VAL A 8 -3.20 -17.27 -14.96
CA VAL A 8 -3.64 -16.85 -13.61
C VAL A 8 -3.43 -15.36 -13.38
N PHE A 9 -2.37 -14.76 -13.94
CA PHE A 9 -2.13 -13.31 -13.85
C PHE A 9 -3.14 -12.49 -14.65
N LEU A 10 -3.69 -13.05 -15.74
CA LEU A 10 -4.72 -12.41 -16.54
C LEU A 10 -6.10 -12.46 -15.87
N ALA A 11 -6.39 -13.51 -15.09
CA ALA A 11 -7.68 -13.68 -14.41
C ALA A 11 -7.88 -12.74 -13.20
N ILE A 12 -6.80 -12.35 -12.52
CA ILE A 12 -6.87 -11.43 -11.37
C ILE A 12 -7.05 -9.96 -11.82
N LEU A 13 -6.56 -9.60 -13.02
CA LEU A 13 -6.80 -8.26 -13.59
C LEU A 13 -8.23 -8.08 -14.11
N ILE A 14 -8.90 -9.15 -14.53
CA ILE A 14 -10.29 -9.08 -15.03
C ILE A 14 -11.31 -8.95 -13.89
N SER A 15 -10.98 -9.37 -12.66
CA SER A 15 -11.89 -9.27 -11.51
C SER A 15 -11.97 -7.86 -10.89
N ILE A 16 -11.13 -6.91 -11.31
CA ILE A 16 -11.25 -5.49 -10.94
C ILE A 16 -11.92 -4.65 -12.04
N SER A 17 -12.00 -5.16 -13.29
CA SER A 17 -12.63 -4.43 -14.40
C SER A 17 -14.06 -4.87 -14.76
N ALA A 18 -14.56 -5.97 -14.20
CA ALA A 18 -15.89 -6.52 -14.54
C ALA A 18 -17.05 -6.02 -13.65
N LEU A 19 -17.05 -4.74 -13.28
CA LEU A 19 -18.18 -4.08 -12.62
C LEU A 19 -18.80 -2.99 -13.51
N LEU A 20 -18.78 -3.19 -14.84
CA LEU A 20 -19.50 -2.37 -15.81
C LEU A 20 -19.57 -3.03 -17.21
N THR A 21 -20.21 -4.19 -17.33
CA THR A 21 -20.78 -4.64 -18.62
C THR A 21 -22.10 -5.36 -18.37
N GLY A 22 -23.12 -4.56 -18.02
CA GLY A 22 -24.50 -4.97 -18.14
C GLY A 22 -24.86 -5.17 -19.61
N PHE A 23 -25.60 -6.25 -19.87
CA PHE A 23 -26.18 -6.65 -21.14
C PHE A 23 -26.74 -5.49 -21.96
N ALA A 24 -26.34 -5.43 -23.24
CA ALA A 24 -27.17 -4.85 -24.29
C ALA A 24 -26.94 -5.61 -25.59
N ASN A 25 -27.74 -6.67 -25.79
CA ASN A 25 -28.19 -6.97 -27.14
C ASN A 25 -29.10 -5.81 -27.55
N ALA A 26 -28.65 -4.96 -28.46
CA ALA A 26 -29.50 -3.99 -29.11
C ALA A 26 -29.30 -4.14 -30.62
N ALA A 27 -30.40 -4.51 -31.27
CA ALA A 27 -30.54 -4.54 -32.72
C ALA A 27 -30.03 -3.24 -33.34
N SER A 28 -29.45 -3.38 -34.53
CA SER A 28 -29.11 -2.28 -35.43
C SER A 28 -30.33 -1.38 -35.66
N LEU A 29 -30.41 -0.27 -34.93
CA LEU A 29 -31.20 0.87 -35.33
C LEU A 29 -30.24 1.80 -36.09
N GLN A 30 -30.49 1.94 -37.39
CA GLN A 30 -29.84 2.95 -38.20
C GLN A 30 -30.14 4.32 -37.60
N GLU A 31 -29.13 5.00 -37.05
CA GLU A 31 -29.25 6.40 -36.70
C GLU A 31 -29.30 7.22 -37.99
N ASN A 32 -30.46 7.85 -38.21
CA ASN A 32 -30.63 8.94 -39.16
C ASN A 32 -29.65 10.08 -38.80
N LYS A 33 -28.56 10.19 -39.56
CA LYS A 33 -27.69 11.36 -39.58
C LYS A 33 -28.44 12.55 -40.17
N ASN A 34 -29.24 13.22 -39.34
CA ASN A 34 -29.67 14.60 -39.56
C ASN A 34 -30.21 15.18 -38.25
N SER A 35 -29.30 15.48 -37.32
CA SER A 35 -29.49 16.61 -36.41
C SER A 35 -28.12 17.19 -36.05
N THR A 36 -27.85 18.39 -36.55
CA THR A 36 -26.71 19.21 -36.18
C THR A 36 -27.01 19.80 -34.80
N GLN A 37 -26.91 18.98 -33.75
CA GLN A 37 -26.76 19.54 -32.40
C GLN A 37 -25.30 19.90 -32.23
N ALA A 38 -25.00 21.20 -32.23
CA ALA A 38 -23.69 21.71 -31.85
C ALA A 38 -23.36 21.15 -30.46
N GLU A 39 -22.39 20.24 -30.37
CA GLU A 39 -21.86 19.76 -29.11
C GLU A 39 -21.39 20.99 -28.32
N LYS A 40 -22.03 21.28 -27.18
CA LYS A 40 -21.62 22.39 -26.33
C LYS A 40 -20.12 22.25 -26.06
N PRO A 41 -19.31 23.29 -26.26
CA PRO A 41 -17.87 23.18 -26.05
C PRO A 41 -17.62 22.66 -24.64
N LYS A 42 -16.95 21.51 -24.54
CA LYS A 42 -16.56 20.93 -23.25
C LYS A 42 -15.75 22.00 -22.53
N LYS A 43 -16.26 22.45 -21.38
CA LYS A 43 -15.58 23.42 -20.54
C LYS A 43 -14.19 22.87 -20.21
N GLN A 44 -13.15 23.57 -20.65
CA GLN A 44 -11.78 23.22 -20.30
C GLN A 44 -11.62 23.43 -18.79
N LEU A 45 -11.31 22.34 -18.07
CA LEU A 45 -11.01 22.38 -16.65
C LEU A 45 -9.51 22.56 -16.47
N LYS A 46 -9.12 23.31 -15.46
CA LYS A 46 -7.73 23.52 -15.06
C LYS A 46 -7.52 22.90 -13.69
N LEU A 47 -6.50 22.06 -13.54
CA LEU A 47 -6.08 21.50 -12.26
C LEU A 47 -5.41 22.60 -11.43
N GLU A 48 -5.92 22.87 -10.23
CA GLU A 48 -5.38 23.92 -9.33
C GLU A 48 -4.72 23.35 -8.07
N MET A 49 -5.08 22.13 -7.65
CA MET A 49 -4.58 21.53 -6.41
C MET A 49 -4.65 20.01 -6.48
N VAL A 50 -3.65 19.35 -5.90
CA VAL A 50 -3.63 17.91 -5.65
C VAL A 50 -3.38 17.66 -4.17
N VAL A 51 -4.18 16.78 -3.59
CA VAL A 51 -3.96 16.25 -2.24
C VAL A 51 -3.74 14.75 -2.38
N GLU A 52 -2.55 14.29 -1.97
CA GLU A 52 -2.16 12.89 -2.04
C GLU A 52 -2.02 12.31 -0.63
N LEU A 53 -2.63 11.15 -0.40
CA LEU A 53 -2.40 10.35 0.80
C LEU A 53 -1.75 9.02 0.40
N SER A 54 -0.53 8.82 0.88
CA SER A 54 0.27 7.64 0.54
C SER A 54 0.62 6.80 1.75
N ARG A 55 0.43 5.48 1.63
CA ARG A 55 1.02 4.50 2.55
C ARG A 55 2.52 4.42 2.27
N HIS A 56 3.32 4.15 3.30
CA HIS A 56 4.73 3.84 3.13
C HIS A 56 4.95 2.67 2.14
N GLY A 57 6.13 2.63 1.54
CA GLY A 57 6.57 1.56 0.65
C GLY A 57 6.76 0.24 1.40
N GLU A 58 7.22 -0.79 0.68
CA GLU A 58 7.59 -2.04 1.32
C GLU A 58 8.53 -1.81 2.52
N ARG A 59 8.21 -2.47 3.62
CA ARG A 59 9.01 -2.45 4.84
C ARG A 59 9.32 -3.87 5.26
N SER A 60 10.37 -4.01 6.05
CA SER A 60 10.63 -5.25 6.75
C SER A 60 9.49 -5.60 7.71
N SER A 61 9.37 -6.90 8.01
CA SER A 61 8.34 -7.38 8.93
C SER A 61 8.48 -6.73 10.31
N LYS A 62 7.34 -6.65 11.01
CA LYS A 62 7.28 -6.12 12.37
C LYS A 62 7.90 -7.10 13.38
N ALA A 63 7.62 -8.38 13.20
CA ALA A 63 8.17 -9.47 13.98
C ALA A 63 9.27 -10.16 13.17
N ASN A 64 10.36 -10.54 13.84
CA ASN A 64 11.44 -11.30 13.23
C ASN A 64 11.47 -12.69 13.86
N PHE A 65 11.09 -13.71 13.09
CA PHE A 65 11.14 -15.10 13.51
C PHE A 65 12.46 -15.71 13.06
N LYS A 66 13.55 -15.37 13.77
CA LYS A 66 14.92 -15.73 13.39
C LYS A 66 15.12 -17.23 13.18
N ASN A 67 14.45 -18.05 14.00
CA ASN A 67 14.50 -19.52 13.92
C ASN A 67 13.83 -20.09 12.65
N LEU A 68 13.05 -19.28 11.93
CA LEU A 68 12.34 -19.67 10.71
C LEU A 68 13.01 -19.13 9.43
N THR A 69 14.07 -18.33 9.53
CA THR A 69 14.79 -17.82 8.35
C THR A 69 15.95 -18.74 8.01
N ILE A 70 16.10 -19.12 6.75
CA ILE A 70 17.31 -19.80 6.26
C ILE A 70 18.31 -18.75 5.76
N GLY A 71 19.54 -18.75 6.27
CA GLY A 71 20.63 -17.89 5.81
C GLY A 71 21.03 -16.75 6.76
N ASN A 72 21.67 -15.72 6.21
CA ASN A 72 22.21 -14.57 6.96
C ASN A 72 21.11 -13.69 7.58
N SER A 73 21.48 -12.71 8.41
CA SER A 73 20.54 -11.68 8.87
C SER A 73 20.01 -10.84 7.70
N PHE A 74 18.84 -10.22 7.89
CA PHE A 74 18.33 -9.21 6.97
C PHE A 74 19.18 -7.93 7.07
N ASP A 75 19.41 -7.26 5.93
CA ASP A 75 20.20 -6.02 5.86
C ASP A 75 19.40 -4.77 6.30
N VAL A 76 18.15 -4.97 6.74
CA VAL A 76 17.21 -3.94 7.14
C VAL A 76 16.64 -4.26 8.52
N ASN A 77 16.59 -3.24 9.39
CA ASN A 77 16.00 -3.35 10.72
C ASN A 77 14.49 -3.59 10.63
N ALA A 78 13.89 -4.24 11.63
CA ALA A 78 12.45 -4.50 11.68
C ALA A 78 11.62 -3.20 11.59
N LYS A 79 10.50 -3.25 10.85
CA LYS A 79 9.58 -2.11 10.58
C LYS A 79 10.18 -0.95 9.77
N GLU A 80 11.42 -1.06 9.28
CA GLU A 80 12.06 -0.04 8.46
C GLU A 80 11.77 -0.26 6.97
N LEU A 81 11.84 0.82 6.20
CA LEU A 81 11.66 0.81 4.75
C LEU A 81 12.73 -0.06 4.07
N THR A 82 12.36 -0.86 3.08
CA THR A 82 13.31 -1.62 2.25
C THR A 82 13.72 -0.81 1.02
N LYS A 83 14.78 -1.23 0.31
CA LYS A 83 15.18 -0.59 -0.95
C LYS A 83 14.06 -0.66 -1.98
N VAL A 84 13.39 -1.81 -2.07
CA VAL A 84 12.21 -2.03 -2.92
C VAL A 84 11.10 -1.02 -2.58
N GLY A 85 10.85 -0.80 -1.28
CA GLY A 85 9.89 0.21 -0.84
C GLY A 85 10.25 1.64 -1.24
N ALA A 86 11.54 1.98 -1.19
CA ALA A 86 12.03 3.28 -1.63
C ALA A 86 11.95 3.45 -3.15
N GLU A 87 12.31 2.43 -3.92
CA GLU A 87 12.19 2.40 -5.39
C GLU A 87 10.73 2.53 -5.85
N SER A 88 9.79 1.92 -5.13
CA SER A 88 8.35 2.05 -5.38
C SER A 88 7.90 3.52 -5.25
N HIS A 89 8.25 4.20 -4.15
CA HIS A 89 7.93 5.62 -3.99
C HIS A 89 8.65 6.51 -4.99
N HIS A 90 9.90 6.22 -5.33
CA HIS A 90 10.63 6.93 -6.37
C HIS A 90 9.92 6.86 -7.72
N SER A 91 9.37 5.69 -8.04
CA SER A 91 8.62 5.45 -9.28
C SER A 91 7.29 6.21 -9.29
N ILE A 92 6.58 6.24 -8.15
CA ILE A 92 5.36 7.07 -7.98
C ILE A 92 5.71 8.54 -8.23
N GLY A 93 6.78 9.05 -7.61
CA GLY A 93 7.24 10.42 -7.81
C GLY A 93 7.56 10.74 -9.27
N LYS A 94 8.24 9.83 -9.98
CA LYS A 94 8.53 9.97 -11.41
C LYS A 94 7.26 10.02 -12.27
N ALA A 95 6.26 9.23 -11.94
CA ALA A 95 4.98 9.24 -12.65
C ALA A 95 4.27 10.59 -12.44
N LEU A 96 4.16 11.04 -11.19
CA LEU A 96 3.55 12.34 -10.84
C LEU A 96 4.30 13.52 -11.47
N ARG A 97 5.63 13.45 -11.55
CA ARG A 97 6.45 14.46 -12.24
C ARG A 97 5.96 14.69 -13.66
N LYS A 98 5.71 13.60 -14.40
CA LYS A 98 5.27 13.68 -15.79
C LYS A 98 3.92 14.41 -15.88
N GLU A 99 2.96 13.97 -15.09
CA GLU A 99 1.61 14.56 -15.06
C GLU A 99 1.63 16.03 -14.64
N PHE A 100 2.36 16.39 -13.58
CA PHE A 100 2.40 17.77 -13.10
C PHE A 100 3.16 18.71 -14.04
N MET A 101 4.11 18.18 -14.83
CA MET A 101 4.75 18.95 -15.91
C MET A 101 3.80 19.19 -17.08
N GLU A 102 3.03 18.18 -17.48
CA GLU A 102 2.05 18.28 -18.57
C GLU A 102 0.93 19.26 -18.22
N GLU A 103 0.46 19.26 -16.98
CA GLU A 103 -0.58 20.17 -16.47
C GLU A 103 -0.05 21.56 -16.05
N GLY A 104 1.27 21.75 -16.01
CA GLY A 104 1.89 22.99 -15.53
C GLY A 104 1.60 23.31 -14.05
N LEU A 105 1.36 22.28 -13.24
CA LEU A 105 0.94 22.42 -11.83
C LEU A 105 2.12 22.76 -10.89
N LEU A 106 3.32 22.27 -11.18
CA LEU A 106 4.47 22.35 -10.28
C LEU A 106 5.76 22.61 -11.06
N ASN A 107 6.64 23.48 -10.52
CA ASN A 107 8.00 23.60 -11.05
C ASN A 107 8.85 22.39 -10.63
N THR A 108 8.74 21.31 -11.38
CA THR A 108 9.46 20.07 -11.04
C THR A 108 10.98 20.18 -11.19
N LYS A 109 11.53 21.26 -11.77
CA LYS A 109 12.99 21.42 -11.91
C LYS A 109 13.68 21.80 -10.60
N LYS A 110 12.97 22.47 -9.68
CA LYS A 110 13.53 22.92 -8.41
C LYS A 110 12.46 22.83 -7.33
N TYR A 111 12.80 22.18 -6.23
CA TYR A 111 11.93 22.13 -5.06
C TYR A 111 11.69 23.53 -4.49
N ASP A 112 10.42 23.85 -4.26
CA ASP A 112 9.97 25.05 -3.56
C ASP A 112 8.95 24.64 -2.47
N PRO A 113 9.23 24.87 -1.18
CA PRO A 113 8.31 24.55 -0.09
C PRO A 113 7.02 25.40 -0.10
N SER A 114 6.95 26.48 -0.90
CA SER A 114 5.71 27.23 -1.12
C SER A 114 4.77 26.57 -2.13
N GLU A 115 5.29 25.70 -3.01
CA GLU A 115 4.48 24.95 -3.98
C GLU A 115 4.10 23.55 -3.46
N VAL A 116 4.92 22.94 -2.60
CA VAL A 116 4.70 21.58 -2.09
C VAL A 116 4.77 21.52 -0.58
N TYR A 117 3.62 21.27 0.04
CA TYR A 117 3.51 20.90 1.45
C TYR A 117 3.58 19.39 1.63
N VAL A 118 4.48 18.92 2.49
CA VAL A 118 4.60 17.49 2.83
C VAL A 118 4.47 17.30 4.33
N GLN A 119 3.57 16.41 4.73
CA GLN A 119 3.42 15.95 6.11
C GLN A 119 3.49 14.41 6.16
N SER A 120 4.28 13.90 7.10
CA SER A 120 4.44 12.48 7.38
C SER A 120 4.08 12.17 8.82
N THR A 121 3.67 10.94 9.11
CA THR A 121 3.65 10.46 10.51
C THR A 121 5.08 10.39 11.04
N TYR A 122 5.27 10.51 12.37
CA TYR A 122 6.60 10.42 12.98
C TYR A 122 7.11 8.96 13.07
N LYS A 123 7.39 8.38 11.90
CA LYS A 123 7.99 7.06 11.68
C LYS A 123 9.05 7.17 10.59
N HIS A 124 10.23 6.59 10.80
CA HIS A 124 11.31 6.63 9.81
C HIS A 124 10.87 6.14 8.42
N ARG A 125 10.21 4.98 8.34
CA ARG A 125 9.73 4.45 7.05
C ARG A 125 8.82 5.40 6.26
N THR A 126 7.96 6.20 6.91
CA THR A 126 7.07 7.13 6.19
C THR A 126 7.82 8.39 5.77
N ILE A 127 8.76 8.87 6.59
CA ILE A 127 9.63 9.99 6.24
C ILE A 127 10.54 9.61 5.06
N HIS A 128 11.12 8.41 5.10
CA HIS A 128 11.98 7.90 4.04
C HIS A 128 11.19 7.64 2.74
N SER A 129 9.96 7.12 2.82
CA SER A 129 9.08 7.01 1.64
C SER A 129 8.79 8.37 1.01
N ALA A 130 8.46 9.39 1.81
CA ALA A 130 8.23 10.74 1.32
C ALA A 130 9.48 11.33 0.65
N ASN A 131 10.67 11.16 1.25
CA ASN A 131 11.93 11.54 0.62
C ASN A 131 12.15 10.86 -0.74
N SER A 132 11.97 9.54 -0.83
CA SER A 132 12.13 8.80 -2.08
C SER A 132 11.13 9.26 -3.15
N GLN A 133 9.90 9.57 -2.77
CA GLN A 133 8.90 10.11 -3.69
C GLN A 133 9.26 11.50 -4.18
N LEU A 134 9.76 12.37 -3.31
CA LEU A 134 10.23 13.71 -3.68
C LEU A 134 11.45 13.65 -4.60
N ASP A 135 12.38 12.71 -4.38
CA ASP A 135 13.47 12.47 -5.34
C ASP A 135 12.92 12.15 -6.74
N GLY A 136 11.92 11.28 -6.83
CA GLY A 136 11.26 10.97 -8.11
C GLY A 136 10.55 12.19 -8.72
N LEU A 137 9.78 12.92 -7.90
CA LEU A 137 9.00 14.09 -8.30
C LEU A 137 9.89 15.21 -8.85
N PHE A 138 11.02 15.45 -8.19
CA PHE A 138 11.99 16.48 -8.58
C PHE A 138 13.11 15.96 -9.48
N GLY A 139 12.96 14.75 -10.03
CA GLY A 139 13.84 14.21 -11.08
C GLY A 139 15.26 13.95 -10.60
N LYS A 140 15.44 13.73 -9.30
CA LYS A 140 16.71 13.34 -8.69
C LYS A 140 16.83 11.81 -8.65
N ASP A 141 18.07 11.34 -8.56
CA ASP A 141 18.33 9.93 -8.29
C ASP A 141 17.81 9.54 -6.91
N LEU A 142 17.46 8.25 -6.77
CA LEU A 142 16.98 7.71 -5.51
C LEU A 142 18.10 7.79 -4.46
N SER A 143 17.85 8.54 -3.38
CA SER A 143 18.75 8.55 -2.22
C SER A 143 18.61 7.26 -1.41
N TRP A 144 19.49 6.27 -1.65
CA TRP A 144 19.56 5.02 -0.89
C TRP A 144 21.01 4.67 -0.48
N PRO A 145 21.28 4.24 0.78
CA PRO A 145 20.37 4.12 1.91
C PRO A 145 19.73 5.48 2.30
N PRO A 146 18.58 5.46 2.97
CA PRO A 146 17.84 6.69 3.25
C PRO A 146 18.67 7.63 4.13
N LYS A 147 18.65 8.92 3.79
CA LYS A 147 19.32 9.98 4.54
C LYS A 147 18.33 10.59 5.52
N ASN A 148 18.77 10.79 6.77
CA ASN A 148 17.97 11.48 7.79
C ASN A 148 17.77 12.97 7.47
N HIS A 149 18.70 13.57 6.71
CA HIS A 149 18.62 14.96 6.27
C HIS A 149 18.61 15.04 4.75
N THR A 150 17.59 15.69 4.21
CA THR A 150 17.44 16.02 2.79
C THR A 150 17.18 17.52 2.64
N ASN A 151 17.21 18.01 1.41
CA ASN A 151 16.87 19.41 1.11
C ASN A 151 15.34 19.63 1.01
N TYR A 152 14.53 18.65 1.42
CA TYR A 152 13.08 18.74 1.41
C TYR A 152 12.54 19.09 2.80
N HIS A 153 11.51 19.93 2.84
CA HIS A 153 10.78 20.18 4.07
C HIS A 153 9.72 19.09 4.25
N ILE A 154 9.96 18.17 5.17
CA ILE A 154 8.98 17.15 5.57
C ILE A 154 8.53 17.42 7.00
N ASN A 155 7.28 17.86 7.15
CA ASN A 155 6.67 18.09 8.45
C ASN A 155 6.27 16.75 9.07
N TYR A 156 6.34 16.65 10.39
CA TYR A 156 5.78 15.55 11.14
C TYR A 156 5.35 16.01 12.52
N VAL A 157 4.30 15.38 13.05
CA VAL A 157 3.81 15.62 14.40
C VAL A 157 4.20 14.41 15.26
N PRO A 158 4.73 14.61 16.48
CA PRO A 158 4.99 13.51 17.40
C PRO A 158 3.76 12.63 17.58
N LEU A 159 3.94 11.31 17.65
CA LEU A 159 2.82 10.35 17.61
C LEU A 159 1.77 10.54 18.72
N LYS A 160 2.19 11.04 19.89
CA LYS A 160 1.29 11.31 21.03
C LYS A 160 0.48 12.59 20.87
N GLU A 161 0.77 13.37 19.83
CA GLU A 161 0.15 14.66 19.51
C GLU A 161 -0.52 14.62 18.13
N ASP A 162 -0.27 13.58 17.33
CA ASP A 162 -0.81 13.42 15.99
C ASP A 162 -2.31 13.05 16.04
N GLY A 163 -3.16 14.07 15.98
CA GLY A 163 -4.61 13.92 15.90
C GLY A 163 -5.17 13.76 14.48
N MET A 164 -4.31 13.71 13.45
CA MET A 164 -4.74 13.78 12.05
C MET A 164 -4.31 12.53 11.25
N MET A 165 -3.00 12.26 11.17
CA MET A 165 -2.44 11.24 10.30
C MET A 165 -2.31 9.89 11.02
N MET A 166 -2.04 9.91 12.33
CA MET A 166 -1.97 8.71 13.17
C MET A 166 -2.63 8.94 14.52
N MET A 167 -3.96 8.90 14.53
CA MET A 167 -4.72 8.94 15.78
C MET A 167 -4.40 7.73 16.67
N THR A 168 -4.22 7.99 17.97
CA THR A 168 -4.01 6.99 19.01
C THR A 168 -5.03 7.20 20.13
N ASN A 169 -5.06 6.31 21.13
CA ASN A 169 -5.94 6.49 22.29
C ASN A 169 -5.53 7.71 23.13
N GLU A 170 -4.27 8.12 23.06
CA GLU A 170 -3.75 9.33 23.69
C GLU A 170 -4.24 10.60 22.99
N THR A 171 -4.31 10.61 21.65
CA THR A 171 -4.77 11.78 20.88
C THR A 171 -6.29 11.84 20.72
N CYS A 172 -6.99 10.70 20.81
CA CYS A 172 -8.44 10.62 20.70
C CYS A 172 -9.00 9.53 21.61
N LEU A 173 -9.53 9.91 22.78
CA LEU A 173 -10.13 8.98 23.74
C LEU A 173 -11.25 8.12 23.11
N ARG A 174 -12.04 8.73 22.23
CA ARG A 174 -13.16 8.09 21.52
C ARG A 174 -12.72 7.06 20.48
N LEU A 175 -11.45 7.06 20.06
CA LEU A 175 -10.92 6.05 19.14
C LEU A 175 -11.09 4.64 19.72
N SER A 176 -10.78 4.48 21.02
CA SER A 176 -10.95 3.20 21.71
C SER A 176 -12.41 2.74 21.79
N GLU A 177 -13.34 3.69 21.97
CA GLU A 177 -14.78 3.44 21.99
C GLU A 177 -15.28 3.00 20.62
N THR A 178 -14.82 3.66 19.55
CA THR A 178 -15.13 3.28 18.17
C THR A 178 -14.64 1.87 17.87
N PHE A 179 -13.40 1.52 18.24
CA PHE A 179 -12.91 0.14 18.07
C PHE A 179 -13.73 -0.89 18.86
N LYS A 180 -14.14 -0.57 20.09
CA LYS A 180 -15.03 -1.43 20.88
C LYS A 180 -16.39 -1.59 20.21
N ALA A 181 -16.97 -0.50 19.71
CA ALA A 181 -18.26 -0.51 19.02
C ALA A 181 -18.20 -1.34 17.73
N VAL A 182 -17.17 -1.15 16.90
CA VAL A 182 -16.95 -1.94 15.68
C VAL A 182 -16.79 -3.42 16.03
N LYS A 183 -15.98 -3.78 17.03
CA LYS A 183 -15.84 -5.18 17.46
C LYS A 183 -17.12 -5.77 18.06
N ALA A 184 -17.96 -4.94 18.67
CA ALA A 184 -19.21 -5.37 19.29
C ALA A 184 -20.34 -5.59 18.25
N ASP A 185 -20.23 -4.95 17.08
CA ASP A 185 -21.21 -5.03 15.99
C ASP A 185 -21.46 -6.50 15.57
N PRO A 186 -22.74 -6.92 15.46
CA PRO A 186 -23.07 -8.30 15.09
C PRO A 186 -22.45 -8.77 13.77
N LYS A 187 -22.38 -7.91 12.74
CA LYS A 187 -21.81 -8.28 11.44
C LYS A 187 -20.30 -8.42 11.52
N THR A 188 -19.64 -7.57 12.30
CA THR A 188 -18.21 -7.71 12.54
C THR A 188 -17.90 -9.02 13.28
N LYS A 189 -18.65 -9.37 14.33
CA LYS A 189 -18.50 -10.66 15.01
C LYS A 189 -18.69 -11.84 14.07
N GLU A 190 -19.77 -11.83 13.28
CA GLU A 190 -20.05 -12.89 12.30
C GLU A 190 -18.92 -13.03 11.28
N MET A 191 -18.36 -11.92 10.79
CA MET A 191 -17.21 -11.94 9.89
C MET A 191 -15.98 -12.57 10.56
N TYR A 192 -15.70 -12.25 11.82
CA TYR A 192 -14.58 -12.85 12.57
C TYR A 192 -14.77 -14.36 12.73
N GLU A 193 -15.94 -14.82 13.17
CA GLU A 193 -16.20 -16.25 13.33
C GLU A 193 -16.09 -17.00 12.00
N ARG A 194 -16.69 -16.46 10.93
CA ARG A 194 -16.60 -17.05 9.59
C ARG A 194 -15.16 -17.17 9.10
N ASN A 195 -14.35 -16.14 9.32
CA ASN A 195 -12.93 -16.15 8.94
C ASN A 195 -12.14 -17.14 9.81
N LYS A 196 -12.43 -17.21 11.11
CA LYS A 196 -11.79 -18.17 12.01
C LYS A 196 -12.09 -19.60 11.61
N ASP A 197 -13.35 -19.93 11.34
CA ASP A 197 -13.76 -21.25 10.84
C ASP A 197 -13.08 -21.61 9.51
N PHE A 198 -12.80 -20.60 8.68
CA PHE A 198 -12.06 -20.79 7.45
C PHE A 198 -10.56 -21.02 7.67
N LEU A 199 -9.93 -20.14 8.46
CA LEU A 199 -8.48 -20.03 8.62
C LEU A 199 -7.91 -21.06 9.58
N GLU A 200 -8.63 -21.41 10.64
CA GLU A 200 -8.14 -22.27 11.72
C GLU A 200 -7.73 -23.67 11.23
N PRO A 201 -8.62 -24.46 10.58
CA PRO A 201 -8.25 -25.80 10.11
C PRO A 201 -7.32 -25.80 8.89
N ARG A 202 -7.25 -24.71 8.12
CA ARG A 202 -6.54 -24.65 6.83
C ARG A 202 -5.16 -24.01 6.89
N ILE A 203 -4.99 -22.98 7.73
CA ILE A 203 -3.80 -22.13 7.73
C ILE A 203 -3.21 -22.07 9.14
N TYR A 204 -3.98 -21.66 10.14
CA TYR A 204 -3.44 -21.38 11.47
C TYR A 204 -2.93 -22.63 12.18
N LYS A 205 -3.65 -23.75 12.11
CA LYS A 205 -3.16 -25.03 12.63
C LYS A 205 -1.81 -25.42 12.02
N ILE A 206 -1.69 -25.34 10.70
CA ILE A 206 -0.45 -25.68 9.98
C ILE A 206 0.68 -24.72 10.38
N LEU A 207 0.40 -23.42 10.47
CA LEU A 207 1.40 -22.45 10.89
C LEU A 207 1.91 -22.71 12.30
N ARG A 208 1.04 -23.03 13.28
CA ARG A 208 1.48 -23.40 14.65
C ARG A 208 2.35 -24.66 14.65
N GLU A 209 1.92 -25.70 13.94
CA GLU A 209 2.66 -26.97 13.85
C GLU A 209 4.04 -26.79 13.20
N LYS A 210 4.10 -26.10 12.05
CA LYS A 210 5.34 -25.92 11.28
C LYS A 210 6.30 -24.93 11.92
N SER A 211 5.80 -23.88 12.56
CA SER A 211 6.64 -22.87 13.21
C SER A 211 7.11 -23.25 14.62
N GLY A 212 6.47 -24.26 15.23
CA GLY A 212 6.66 -24.59 16.64
C GLY A 212 5.99 -23.62 17.62
N LEU A 213 5.24 -22.62 17.14
CA LEU A 213 4.52 -21.66 17.96
C LEU A 213 3.16 -22.22 18.41
N VAL A 214 3.19 -23.30 19.19
CA VAL A 214 1.99 -24.08 19.56
C VAL A 214 0.89 -23.28 20.26
N ASN A 215 1.26 -22.21 20.97
CA ASN A 215 0.34 -21.35 21.73
C ASN A 215 0.08 -19.99 21.07
N ALA A 216 0.50 -19.79 19.81
CA ALA A 216 0.29 -18.53 19.09
C ALA A 216 -1.20 -18.23 18.93
N ASN A 217 -1.60 -17.01 19.30
CA ASN A 217 -2.95 -16.52 19.04
C ASN A 217 -3.07 -16.01 17.59
N GLU A 218 -4.26 -15.56 17.20
CA GLU A 218 -4.52 -15.05 15.85
C GLU A 218 -3.62 -13.87 15.47
N ALA A 219 -3.31 -12.97 16.41
CA ALA A 219 -2.45 -11.82 16.16
C ALA A 219 -0.99 -12.25 15.92
N ASP A 220 -0.49 -13.21 16.70
CA ASP A 220 0.84 -13.80 16.50
C ASP A 220 0.96 -14.47 15.12
N LEU A 221 -0.10 -15.16 14.70
CA LEU A 221 -0.15 -15.83 13.40
C LEU A 221 -0.27 -14.87 12.22
N VAL A 222 -0.96 -13.74 12.39
CA VAL A 222 -0.95 -12.65 11.40
C VAL A 222 0.45 -12.02 11.29
N ASP A 223 1.13 -11.79 12.43
CA ASP A 223 2.51 -11.30 12.41
C ASP A 223 3.48 -12.31 11.77
N LEU A 224 3.26 -13.62 11.98
CA LEU A 224 4.00 -14.70 11.29
C LEU A 224 3.71 -14.72 9.79
N ALA A 225 2.45 -14.64 9.36
CA ALA A 225 2.10 -14.59 7.95
C ALA A 225 2.74 -13.40 7.23
N ASN A 226 2.71 -12.21 7.85
CA ASN A 226 3.40 -11.02 7.35
C ASN A 226 4.91 -11.22 7.24
N PHE A 227 5.51 -11.94 8.17
CA PHE A 227 6.92 -12.28 8.13
C PHE A 227 7.25 -13.25 7.01
N ILE A 228 6.46 -14.31 6.82
CA ILE A 228 6.64 -15.29 5.74
C ILE A 228 6.58 -14.60 4.39
N ASP A 229 5.51 -13.83 4.16
CA ASP A 229 5.29 -13.09 2.91
C ASP A 229 6.44 -12.13 2.60
N TRP A 230 6.86 -11.32 3.58
CA TRP A 230 8.01 -10.44 3.37
C TRP A 230 9.31 -11.20 3.10
N THR A 231 9.60 -12.27 3.85
CA THR A 231 10.83 -13.07 3.68
C THR A 231 10.90 -13.66 2.27
N MET A 232 9.78 -14.16 1.75
CA MET A 232 9.69 -14.69 0.38
C MET A 232 9.89 -13.57 -0.66
N ARG A 233 9.33 -12.37 -0.44
CA ARG A 233 9.52 -11.22 -1.34
C ARG A 233 10.95 -10.67 -1.32
N ASP A 234 11.65 -10.78 -0.20
CA ASP A 234 13.08 -10.48 -0.07
C ASP A 234 13.98 -11.51 -0.80
N GLY A 235 13.38 -12.59 -1.34
CA GLY A 235 14.10 -13.64 -2.07
C GLY A 235 14.74 -14.69 -1.16
N ARG A 236 14.34 -14.75 0.11
CA ARG A 236 14.85 -15.71 1.10
C ARG A 236 13.87 -16.86 1.32
N GLU A 237 14.42 -17.99 1.74
CA GLU A 237 13.64 -19.16 2.09
C GLU A 237 13.21 -19.14 3.56
N VAL A 238 11.97 -19.59 3.79
CA VAL A 238 11.42 -19.79 5.13
C VAL A 238 11.46 -21.27 5.47
N ASN A 239 12.04 -21.61 6.62
CA ASN A 239 12.13 -22.97 7.13
C ASN A 239 10.80 -23.43 7.74
N LEU A 240 9.75 -23.51 6.92
CA LEU A 240 8.44 -24.04 7.31
C LEU A 240 8.00 -25.22 6.42
N GLY A 241 8.75 -25.51 5.35
CA GLY A 241 8.37 -26.54 4.37
C GLY A 241 6.98 -26.28 3.77
N LEU A 242 6.58 -25.02 3.64
CA LEU A 242 5.32 -24.61 3.02
C LEU A 242 5.54 -24.57 1.51
N THR A 243 4.88 -25.45 0.78
CA THR A 243 4.82 -25.40 -0.69
C THR A 243 3.59 -24.58 -1.09
N PRO A 244 3.71 -23.57 -1.98
CA PRO A 244 2.54 -22.98 -2.62
C PRO A 244 1.73 -24.10 -3.31
N GLN A 245 0.46 -24.24 -2.95
CA GLN A 245 -0.48 -25.14 -3.64
C GLN A 245 -1.03 -24.45 -4.88
#